data_AF-A0A8S3D0P3-F1
#
_entry.id   AF-A0A8S3D0P3-F1
#
_cell.length_a   1.000
_cell.length_b   1.000
_cell.length_c   1.000
_cell.angle_alpha   90.00
_cell.angle_beta   90.00
_cell.angle_gamma   90.00
#
_symmetry.space_group_name_H-M   'P 1'
#
loop_
_entity.id
_entity.type
_entity.pdbx_description
1 polymer ?
#
loop_
_entity_poly.entity_id
_entity_poly.type
_entity_poly.pdbx_seq_one_letter_code
_entity_poly.pdbx_strand_id
1 'polypeptide(L)'
;MTFAASSANFTLPSIDDGFSKRNSRRRVSGVELFEVYVIDGIKRQLHQQVQTAFDQIARLNEAKQQLIRDLQDKHTAFGICEENLQLNEFSPNISYKPDPCRPIKGHITPEEWHAFSKYNKDRAEKEIYESTRLRESIFHTMGQSSADLESQGKASEYALRKRLHELERALKELEWQKKQVRFLKKNVLSVSRG
;
A
#
# COMPACT_ATOMS: atom_id res chain seq x y z
N MET A 1 -5.17 20.10 -13.43
CA MET A 1 -3.90 19.51 -12.99
C MET A 1 -4.07 18.00 -12.94
N THR A 2 -3.62 17.32 -13.99
CA THR A 2 -3.68 15.87 -14.14
C THR A 2 -2.52 15.24 -13.36
N PHE A 3 -2.80 14.66 -12.20
CA PHE A 3 -1.83 13.79 -11.51
C PHE A 3 -1.75 12.48 -12.28
N ALA A 4 -0.73 12.37 -13.14
CA ALA A 4 -0.33 11.10 -13.72
C ALA A 4 0.20 10.22 -12.60
N ALA A 5 -0.62 9.28 -12.11
CA ALA A 5 -0.14 8.18 -11.30
C ALA A 5 0.75 7.31 -12.20
N SER A 6 2.05 7.58 -12.14
CA SER A 6 3.07 6.70 -12.69
C SER A 6 3.07 5.43 -11.85
N SER A 7 2.15 4.51 -12.16
CA SER A 7 2.18 3.12 -11.72
C SER A 7 3.41 2.49 -12.37
N ALA A 8 4.58 2.68 -11.76
CA ALA A 8 5.74 1.87 -12.07
C ALA A 8 5.39 0.45 -11.64
N ASN A 9 4.81 -0.32 -12.58
CA ASN A 9 4.68 -1.76 -12.45
C ASN A 9 6.10 -2.32 -12.34
N PHE A 10 6.57 -2.45 -11.11
CA PHE A 10 7.79 -3.16 -10.79
C PHE A 10 7.47 -4.65 -10.90
N THR A 11 7.49 -5.16 -12.13
CA THR A 11 7.40 -6.59 -12.39
C THR A 11 8.68 -7.22 -11.86
N LEU A 12 8.58 -7.98 -10.77
CA LEU A 12 9.71 -8.73 -10.22
C LEU A 12 10.27 -9.64 -11.33
N PRO A 13 11.59 -9.69 -11.52
CA PRO A 13 12.17 -10.59 -12.52
C PRO A 13 11.85 -12.03 -12.14
N SER A 14 11.18 -12.76 -13.03
CA SER A 14 11.03 -14.21 -12.92
C SER A 14 12.41 -14.86 -12.84
N ILE A 15 12.55 -15.80 -11.90
CA ILE A 15 13.80 -16.49 -11.54
C ILE A 15 14.40 -17.32 -12.70
N ASP A 16 13.72 -17.44 -13.85
CA ASP A 16 13.90 -18.61 -14.72
C ASP A 16 15.01 -18.55 -15.78
N ASP A 17 15.56 -17.40 -16.18
CA ASP A 17 16.52 -17.38 -17.28
C ASP A 17 17.95 -17.03 -16.87
N GLY A 18 18.80 -18.07 -16.72
CA GLY A 18 20.25 -17.92 -16.88
C GLY A 18 21.18 -18.53 -15.83
N PHE A 19 20.85 -19.64 -15.15
CA PHE A 19 21.68 -20.18 -14.06
C PHE A 19 22.66 -21.32 -14.46
N SER A 20 23.72 -20.95 -15.18
CA SER A 20 24.84 -21.83 -15.56
C SER A 20 25.57 -22.47 -14.35
N LYS A 21 25.86 -23.77 -14.48
CA LYS A 21 26.36 -24.72 -13.45
C LYS A 21 27.81 -24.46 -13.00
N ARG A 22 28.12 -23.40 -12.26
CA ARG A 22 29.41 -23.30 -11.52
C ARG A 22 29.24 -22.61 -10.16
N ASN A 23 29.68 -23.27 -9.09
CA ASN A 23 29.79 -22.83 -7.69
C ASN A 23 28.53 -22.79 -6.78
N SER A 24 28.35 -23.86 -5.99
CA SER A 24 27.31 -24.01 -4.95
C SER A 24 27.37 -23.01 -3.79
N ARG A 25 28.57 -22.54 -3.38
CA ARG A 25 28.71 -21.55 -2.27
C ARG A 25 28.27 -20.12 -2.65
N ARG A 26 28.49 -19.70 -3.89
CA ARG A 26 27.99 -18.40 -4.40
C ARG A 26 26.49 -18.41 -4.66
N ARG A 27 25.91 -19.59 -4.90
CA ARG A 27 24.47 -19.75 -5.21
C ARG A 27 23.57 -19.53 -4.00
N VAL A 28 23.96 -19.98 -2.81
CA VAL A 28 23.11 -19.90 -1.61
C VAL A 28 23.14 -18.50 -0.99
N SER A 29 24.31 -17.85 -0.98
CA SER A 29 24.40 -16.42 -0.62
C SER A 29 23.58 -15.55 -1.57
N GLY A 30 23.48 -15.92 -2.86
CA GLY A 30 22.61 -15.23 -3.82
C GLY A 30 21.12 -15.32 -3.47
N VAL A 31 20.64 -16.48 -3.01
CA VAL A 31 19.22 -16.67 -2.65
C VAL A 31 18.88 -15.97 -1.33
N GLU A 32 19.75 -16.03 -0.32
CA GLU A 32 19.56 -15.31 0.95
C GLU A 32 19.56 -13.78 0.76
N LEU A 33 20.46 -13.25 -0.07
CA LEU A 33 20.47 -11.82 -0.43
C LEU A 33 19.23 -11.42 -1.24
N PHE A 34 18.74 -12.30 -2.10
CA PHE A 34 17.53 -12.08 -2.87
C PHE A 34 16.28 -12.10 -2.00
N GLU A 35 16.20 -12.98 -1.01
CA GLU A 35 15.10 -13.00 -0.03
C GLU A 35 15.00 -11.69 0.75
N VAL A 36 16.13 -11.17 1.23
CA VAL A 36 16.18 -9.87 1.91
C VAL A 36 15.72 -8.74 0.97
N TYR A 37 16.15 -8.78 -0.29
CA TYR A 37 15.73 -7.81 -1.30
C TYR A 37 14.22 -7.84 -1.57
N VAL A 38 13.63 -9.04 -1.74
CA VAL A 38 12.18 -9.22 -1.94
C VAL A 38 11.40 -8.70 -0.74
N ILE A 39 11.81 -9.07 0.48
CA ILE A 39 11.16 -8.63 1.71
C ILE A 39 11.21 -7.10 1.84
N ASP A 40 12.35 -6.48 1.55
CA ASP A 40 12.49 -5.02 1.64
C ASP A 40 11.67 -4.29 0.57
N GLY A 41 11.59 -4.83 -0.65
CA GLY A 41 10.71 -4.34 -1.70
C GLY A 41 9.23 -4.35 -1.28
N ILE A 42 8.77 -5.48 -0.74
CA ILE A 42 7.40 -5.65 -0.25
C ILE A 42 7.10 -4.69 0.91
N LYS A 43 8.02 -4.54 1.86
CA LYS A 43 7.88 -3.57 2.97
C LYS A 43 7.69 -2.15 2.46
N ARG A 44 8.49 -1.72 1.47
CA ARG A 44 8.36 -0.38 0.88
C ARG A 44 7.02 -0.20 0.19
N GLN A 45 6.56 -1.20 -0.58
CA GLN A 45 5.25 -1.16 -1.25
C GLN A 45 4.11 -1.05 -0.25
N LEU A 46 4.09 -1.88 0.80
CA LEU A 46 3.08 -1.83 1.84
C LEU A 46 3.12 -0.49 2.60
N HIS A 47 4.31 0.04 2.88
CA HIS A 47 4.44 1.35 3.51
C HIS A 47 3.84 2.45 2.62
N GLN A 48 4.09 2.42 1.31
CA GLN A 48 3.51 3.38 0.36
C GLN A 48 1.96 3.31 0.34
N GLN A 49 1.40 2.10 0.41
CA GLN A 49 -0.05 1.90 0.52
C GLN A 49 -0.61 2.54 1.81
N VAL A 50 0.09 2.39 2.93
CA VAL A 50 -0.30 3.02 4.21
C VAL A 50 -0.32 4.54 4.10
N GLN A 51 0.72 5.15 3.51
CA GLN A 51 0.77 6.61 3.33
C GLN A 51 -0.38 7.08 2.43
N THR A 52 -0.62 6.39 1.32
CA THR A 52 -1.72 6.72 0.40
C THR A 52 -3.09 6.61 1.09
N ALA A 53 -3.29 5.61 1.95
CA ALA A 53 -4.51 5.45 2.74
C ALA A 53 -4.70 6.58 3.76
N PHE A 54 -3.61 7.01 4.41
CA PHE A 54 -3.64 8.15 5.34
C PHE A 54 -4.10 9.44 4.64
N ASP A 55 -3.54 9.73 3.47
CA ASP A 55 -3.93 10.89 2.65
C ASP A 55 -5.39 10.80 2.19
N GLN A 56 -5.89 9.59 1.89
CA GLN A 56 -7.30 9.39 1.53
C GLN A 56 -8.24 9.64 2.71
N ILE A 57 -7.86 9.22 3.91
CA ILE A 57 -8.63 9.49 5.14
C ILE A 57 -8.69 11.00 5.40
N ALA A 58 -7.58 11.72 5.22
CA ALA A 58 -7.54 13.17 5.37
C ALA A 58 -8.52 13.87 4.40
N ARG A 59 -8.52 13.48 3.12
CA ARG A 59 -9.43 14.01 2.10
C ARG A 59 -10.91 13.71 2.40
N LEU A 60 -11.22 12.49 2.83
CA LEU A 60 -12.59 12.13 3.25
C LEU A 60 -13.06 12.96 4.44
N ASN A 61 -12.20 13.17 5.43
CA ASN A 61 -12.52 14.02 6.57
C ASN A 61 -12.77 15.46 6.15
N GLU A 62 -11.96 16.01 5.23
CA GLU A 62 -12.19 17.36 4.71
C GLU A 62 -13.54 17.48 3.98
N ALA A 63 -13.87 16.52 3.11
CA ALA A 63 -15.15 16.48 2.40
C ALA A 63 -16.33 16.39 3.39
N LYS A 64 -16.21 15.55 4.42
CA LYS A 64 -17.20 15.47 5.51
C LYS A 64 -17.38 16.81 6.22
N GLN A 65 -16.29 17.49 6.58
CA GLN A 65 -16.36 18.79 7.27
C GLN A 65 -16.97 19.89 6.38
N GLN A 66 -16.77 19.84 5.07
CA GLN A 66 -17.46 20.76 4.15
C GLN A 66 -18.97 20.51 4.10
N LEU A 67 -19.40 19.25 4.04
CA LEU A 67 -20.82 18.90 4.07
C LEU A 67 -21.49 19.31 5.39
N ILE A 68 -20.81 19.11 6.53
CA ILE A 68 -21.32 19.53 7.84
C ILE A 68 -21.53 21.04 7.87
N ARG A 69 -20.57 21.83 7.40
CA ARG A 69 -20.68 23.29 7.34
C ARG A 69 -21.83 23.73 6.43
N ASP A 70 -21.93 23.17 5.23
CA ASP A 70 -23.05 23.49 4.31
C ASP A 70 -24.43 23.15 4.91
N LEU A 71 -24.54 22.06 5.69
CA LEU A 71 -25.78 21.74 6.41
C LEU A 71 -26.06 22.71 7.57
N GLN A 72 -25.04 23.09 8.33
CA GLN A 72 -25.16 24.07 9.42
C GLN A 72 -25.62 25.43 8.88
N ASP A 73 -25.00 25.91 7.80
CA ASP A 73 -25.35 27.18 7.17
C ASP A 73 -26.81 27.18 6.69
N LYS A 74 -27.28 26.08 6.11
CA LYS A 74 -28.69 25.92 5.70
C LYS A 74 -29.64 25.92 6.89
N HIS A 75 -29.27 25.26 7.97
CA HIS A 75 -30.08 25.23 9.18
C HIS A 75 -30.20 26.62 9.81
N THR A 76 -29.10 27.38 9.86
CA THR A 76 -29.10 28.77 10.32
C THR A 76 -29.97 29.66 9.44
N ALA A 77 -29.85 29.58 8.11
CA ALA A 77 -30.68 30.37 7.23
C ALA A 77 -32.17 29.98 7.31
N PHE A 78 -32.48 28.69 7.48
CA PHE A 78 -33.84 28.24 7.71
C PHE A 78 -34.43 28.85 8.99
N GLY A 79 -33.68 28.87 10.09
CA GLY A 79 -34.11 29.53 11.33
C GLY A 79 -34.37 31.02 11.14
N ILE A 80 -33.49 31.73 10.43
CA ILE A 80 -33.70 33.16 10.09
C ILE A 80 -34.98 33.35 9.24
N CYS A 81 -35.22 32.47 8.27
CA CYS A 81 -36.44 32.52 7.46
C CYS A 81 -37.70 32.25 8.29
N GLU A 82 -37.64 31.31 9.23
CA GLU A 82 -38.74 31.00 10.15
C GLU A 82 -39.05 32.19 11.08
N GLU A 83 -38.03 32.81 11.66
CA GLU A 83 -38.16 34.02 12.47
C GLU A 83 -38.78 35.16 11.64
N ASN A 84 -38.29 35.39 10.42
CA ASN A 84 -38.82 36.43 9.53
C ASN A 84 -40.27 36.18 9.12
N LEU A 85 -40.68 34.92 8.96
CA LEU A 85 -42.07 34.55 8.62
C LEU A 85 -43.04 34.90 9.75
N GLN A 86 -42.57 34.92 11.00
CA GLN A 86 -43.38 35.24 12.18
C GLN A 86 -43.54 36.76 12.40
N LEU A 87 -42.77 37.59 11.70
CA LEU A 87 -42.84 39.05 11.83
C LEU A 87 -44.13 39.61 11.24
N ASN A 88 -44.71 40.57 11.93
CA ASN A 88 -45.87 41.34 11.51
C ASN A 88 -45.67 42.84 11.77
N GLU A 89 -46.63 43.67 11.35
CA GLU A 89 -46.59 45.13 11.49
C GLU A 89 -46.57 45.67 12.94
N PHE A 90 -46.82 44.80 13.93
CA PHE A 90 -46.73 45.13 15.36
C PHE A 90 -45.49 44.55 16.03
N SER A 91 -44.65 43.84 15.28
CA SER A 91 -43.44 43.24 15.82
C SER A 91 -42.42 44.31 16.21
N PRO A 92 -41.73 44.17 17.36
CA PRO A 92 -40.71 45.11 17.76
C PRO A 92 -39.54 45.11 16.77
N ASN A 93 -38.80 46.21 16.69
CA ASN A 93 -37.58 46.34 15.88
C ASN A 93 -37.78 46.33 14.34
N ILE A 94 -39.00 46.51 13.86
CA ILE A 94 -39.28 46.76 12.44
C ILE A 94 -39.06 48.25 12.11
N SER A 95 -38.45 48.53 10.95
CA SER A 95 -38.22 49.90 10.47
C SER A 95 -38.49 49.99 8.97
N TYR A 96 -38.94 51.16 8.51
CA TYR A 96 -39.16 51.38 7.09
C TYR A 96 -37.81 51.39 6.34
N LYS A 97 -37.69 50.52 5.33
CA LYS A 97 -36.51 50.42 4.47
C LYS A 97 -36.87 50.88 3.05
N PRO A 98 -36.32 52.01 2.57
CA PRO A 98 -36.44 52.38 1.16
C PRO A 98 -35.70 51.35 0.30
N ASP A 99 -36.30 50.96 -0.83
CA ASP A 99 -35.81 49.95 -1.77
C ASP A 99 -35.54 48.55 -1.17
N PRO A 100 -36.55 47.85 -0.64
CA PRO A 100 -36.39 46.56 0.03
C PRO A 100 -35.85 45.45 -0.88
N CYS A 101 -36.07 45.54 -2.19
CA CYS A 101 -35.59 44.56 -3.18
C CYS A 101 -34.17 44.84 -3.68
N ARG A 102 -33.46 45.82 -3.10
CA ARG A 102 -32.09 46.14 -3.52
C ARG A 102 -31.15 44.97 -3.20
N PRO A 103 -30.37 44.46 -4.17
CA PRO A 103 -29.40 43.40 -3.91
C PRO A 103 -28.32 43.90 -2.94
N ILE A 104 -28.15 43.18 -1.84
CA ILE A 104 -27.12 43.45 -0.85
C ILE A 104 -25.78 42.93 -1.38
N LYS A 105 -24.67 43.65 -1.20
CA LYS A 105 -23.36 43.15 -1.62
C LYS A 105 -23.02 41.86 -0.86
N GLY A 106 -22.62 40.81 -1.59
CA GLY A 106 -22.30 39.51 -1.01
C GLY A 106 -23.53 38.62 -0.71
N HIS A 107 -24.71 38.95 -1.25
CA HIS A 107 -25.81 38.00 -1.26
C HIS A 107 -25.47 36.79 -2.13
N ILE A 108 -25.96 35.63 -1.73
CA ILE A 108 -25.84 34.37 -2.46
C ILE A 108 -27.23 34.06 -3.02
N THR A 109 -27.34 33.78 -4.31
CA THR A 109 -28.63 33.38 -4.88
C THR A 109 -28.95 31.91 -4.52
N PRO A 110 -30.24 31.51 -4.50
CA PRO A 110 -30.61 30.11 -4.28
C PRO A 110 -29.94 29.16 -5.28
N GLU A 111 -29.74 29.59 -6.52
CA GLU A 111 -29.07 28.81 -7.57
C GLU A 111 -27.58 28.64 -7.27
N GLU A 112 -26.89 29.70 -6.83
CA GLU A 112 -25.48 29.65 -6.42
C GLU A 112 -25.30 28.75 -5.20
N TRP A 113 -26.19 28.83 -4.21
CA TRP A 113 -26.17 27.96 -3.05
C TRP A 113 -26.41 26.50 -3.44
N HIS A 114 -27.43 26.24 -4.26
CA HIS A 114 -27.70 24.89 -4.76
C HIS A 114 -26.49 24.32 -5.52
N ALA A 115 -25.85 25.13 -6.37
CA ALA A 115 -24.64 24.72 -7.09
C ALA A 115 -23.49 24.39 -6.12
N PHE A 116 -23.29 25.19 -5.07
CA PHE A 116 -22.29 24.94 -4.03
C PHE A 116 -22.56 23.63 -3.27
N SER A 117 -23.80 23.40 -2.85
CA SER A 117 -24.18 22.16 -2.17
C SER A 117 -24.06 20.94 -3.07
N LYS A 118 -24.43 21.07 -4.35
CA LYS A 118 -24.23 20.00 -5.35
C LYS A 118 -22.75 19.69 -5.54
N TYR A 119 -21.91 20.71 -5.66
CA TYR A 119 -20.46 20.54 -5.74
C TYR A 119 -19.90 19.79 -4.51
N ASN A 120 -20.30 20.18 -3.29
CA ASN A 120 -19.85 19.50 -2.07
C ASN A 120 -20.25 18.03 -2.03
N LYS A 121 -21.48 17.72 -2.47
CA LYS A 121 -21.98 16.35 -2.62
C LYS A 121 -21.15 15.57 -3.65
N ASP A 122 -21.02 16.09 -4.87
CA ASP A 122 -20.30 15.42 -5.96
C ASP A 122 -18.82 15.19 -5.58
N ARG A 123 -18.20 16.15 -4.88
CA ARG A 123 -16.86 16.01 -4.31
C ARG A 123 -16.78 14.86 -3.31
N ALA A 124 -17.72 14.78 -2.37
CA ALA A 124 -17.74 13.71 -1.38
C ALA A 124 -17.97 12.33 -1.99
N GLU A 125 -18.88 12.22 -2.96
CA GLU A 125 -19.12 10.98 -3.71
C GLU A 125 -17.86 10.52 -4.46
N LYS A 126 -17.14 11.48 -5.08
CA LYS A 126 -15.85 11.19 -5.71
C LYS A 126 -14.83 10.66 -4.71
N GLU A 127 -14.67 11.27 -3.54
CA GLU A 127 -13.71 10.79 -2.53
C GLU A 127 -14.09 9.40 -1.96
N ILE A 128 -15.39 9.08 -1.88
CA ILE A 128 -15.88 7.74 -1.49
C ILE A 128 -15.52 6.71 -2.56
N TYR A 129 -15.71 7.06 -3.84
CA TYR A 129 -15.34 6.20 -4.96
C TYR A 129 -13.82 5.93 -4.98
N GLU A 130 -13.00 6.98 -4.86
CA GLU A 130 -11.55 6.88 -4.80
C GLU A 130 -11.07 6.03 -3.60
N SER A 131 -11.70 6.19 -2.43
CA SER A 131 -11.44 5.35 -1.25
C SER A 131 -11.76 3.87 -1.48
N THR A 132 -12.84 3.58 -2.20
CA THR A 132 -13.21 2.20 -2.52
C THR A 132 -12.20 1.57 -3.47
N ARG A 133 -11.82 2.28 -4.53
CA ARG A 133 -10.76 1.83 -5.45
C ARG A 133 -9.42 1.64 -4.74
N LEU A 134 -9.08 2.53 -3.80
CA LEU A 134 -7.85 2.40 -3.03
C LEU A 134 -7.86 1.14 -2.15
N ARG A 135 -8.97 0.83 -1.48
CA ARG A 135 -9.09 -0.39 -0.67
C ARG A 135 -8.94 -1.66 -1.50
N GLU A 136 -9.50 -1.69 -2.71
CA GLU A 136 -9.32 -2.80 -3.65
C GLU A 136 -7.85 -2.95 -4.07
N SER A 137 -7.18 -1.84 -4.37
CA SER A 137 -5.75 -1.83 -4.72
C SER A 137 -4.86 -2.30 -3.56
N ILE A 138 -5.17 -1.90 -2.32
CA ILE A 138 -4.47 -2.37 -1.11
C ILE A 138 -4.65 -3.88 -0.96
N PHE A 139 -5.89 -4.38 -1.09
CA PHE A 139 -6.17 -5.81 -0.98
C PHE A 139 -5.43 -6.62 -2.03
N HIS A 140 -5.39 -6.13 -3.27
CA HIS A 140 -4.62 -6.75 -4.35
C HIS A 140 -3.12 -6.78 -4.01
N THR A 141 -2.55 -5.65 -3.57
CA THR A 141 -1.13 -5.55 -3.18
C THR A 141 -0.79 -6.49 -2.04
N MET A 142 -1.68 -6.63 -1.05
CA MET A 142 -1.51 -7.59 0.06
C MET A 142 -1.51 -9.04 -0.44
N GLY A 143 -2.44 -9.38 -1.33
CA GLY A 143 -2.50 -10.71 -1.94
C GLY A 143 -1.23 -11.05 -2.72
N GLN A 144 -0.77 -10.11 -3.55
CA GLN A 144 0.48 -10.26 -4.30
C GLN A 144 1.69 -10.40 -3.36
N SER A 145 1.80 -9.53 -2.35
CA SER A 145 2.88 -9.59 -1.35
C SER A 145 2.93 -10.95 -0.63
N SER A 146 1.77 -11.51 -0.29
CA SER A 146 1.70 -12.82 0.35
C SER A 146 2.18 -13.94 -0.58
N ALA A 147 1.76 -13.90 -1.85
CA ALA A 147 2.18 -14.89 -2.85
C ALA A 147 3.69 -14.82 -3.13
N ASP A 148 4.25 -13.61 -3.22
CA ASP A 148 5.67 -13.37 -3.45
C ASP A 148 6.52 -13.87 -2.25
N LEU A 149 6.09 -13.60 -1.02
CA LEU A 149 6.76 -14.13 0.18
C LEU A 149 6.71 -15.66 0.25
N GLU A 150 5.57 -16.27 -0.08
CA GLU A 150 5.44 -17.74 -0.08
C GLU A 150 6.32 -18.37 -1.16
N SER A 151 6.31 -17.81 -2.37
CA SER A 151 7.18 -18.23 -3.48
C SER A 151 8.65 -18.16 -3.09
N GLN A 152 9.06 -17.03 -2.50
CA GLN A 152 10.43 -16.81 -2.07
C GLN A 152 10.82 -17.78 -0.94
N GLY A 153 9.94 -18.01 0.03
CA GLY A 153 10.16 -18.96 1.11
C GLY A 153 10.41 -20.39 0.59
N LYS A 154 9.59 -20.84 -0.38
CA LYS A 154 9.78 -22.14 -1.06
C LYS A 154 11.12 -22.21 -1.79
N ALA A 155 11.52 -21.13 -2.48
CA ALA A 155 12.80 -21.06 -3.18
C ALA A 155 14.00 -21.16 -2.21
N SER A 156 13.95 -20.42 -1.10
CA SER A 156 14.97 -20.48 -0.04
C SER A 156 15.05 -21.87 0.59
N GLU A 157 13.91 -22.48 0.95
CA GLU A 157 13.87 -23.82 1.51
C GLU A 157 14.48 -24.86 0.55
N TYR A 158 14.11 -24.81 -0.73
CA TYR A 158 14.68 -25.69 -1.74
C TYR A 158 16.20 -25.53 -1.85
N ALA A 159 16.69 -24.29 -1.87
CA ALA A 159 18.13 -24.00 -1.94
C ALA A 159 18.89 -24.57 -0.72
N LEU A 160 18.31 -24.46 0.48
CA LEU A 160 18.88 -25.01 1.71
C LEU A 160 18.90 -26.54 1.70
N ARG A 161 17.78 -27.19 1.35
CA ARG A 161 17.70 -28.67 1.22
C ARG A 161 18.73 -29.20 0.23
N LYS A 162 18.86 -28.55 -0.92
CA LYS A 162 19.85 -28.91 -1.94
C LYS A 162 21.28 -28.80 -1.39
N ARG A 163 21.60 -27.71 -0.69
CA ARG A 163 22.93 -27.51 -0.09
C ARG A 163 23.23 -28.57 0.97
N LEU A 164 22.26 -28.90 1.82
CA LEU A 164 22.41 -29.94 2.83
C LEU A 164 22.80 -31.26 2.17
N HIS A 165 22.07 -31.66 1.12
CA HIS A 165 22.37 -32.87 0.37
C HIS A 165 23.77 -32.84 -0.27
N GLU A 166 24.18 -31.71 -0.85
CA GLU A 166 25.53 -31.53 -1.40
C GLU A 166 26.62 -31.67 -0.32
N LEU A 167 26.38 -31.12 0.88
CA LEU A 167 27.30 -31.23 2.03
C LEU A 167 27.40 -32.65 2.57
N GLU A 168 26.27 -33.35 2.71
CA GLU A 168 26.25 -34.75 3.14
C GLU A 168 27.01 -35.65 2.16
N ARG A 169 26.86 -35.40 0.86
CA ARG A 169 27.62 -36.12 -0.17
C ARG A 169 29.12 -35.84 -0.08
N ALA A 170 29.51 -34.57 0.08
CA ALA A 170 30.90 -34.19 0.24
C ALA A 170 31.53 -34.80 1.51
N LEU A 171 30.76 -34.86 2.61
CA LEU A 171 31.20 -35.48 3.86
C LEU A 171 31.42 -36.98 3.69
N LYS A 172 30.45 -37.70 3.11
CA LYS A 172 30.56 -39.15 2.84
C LYS A 172 31.77 -39.46 1.96
N GLU A 173 32.02 -38.63 0.94
CA GLU A 173 33.20 -38.75 0.08
C GLU A 173 34.50 -38.56 0.87
N LEU A 174 34.59 -37.53 1.71
CA LEU A 174 35.77 -37.29 2.55
C LEU A 174 36.02 -38.41 3.56
N GLU A 175 34.96 -38.97 4.15
CA GLU A 175 35.05 -40.12 5.05
C GLU A 175 35.57 -41.36 4.32
N TRP A 176 35.08 -41.60 3.10
CA TRP A 176 35.56 -42.68 2.25
C TRP A 176 37.04 -42.51 1.92
N GLN A 177 37.46 -41.31 1.47
CA GLN A 177 38.87 -41.01 1.18
C GLN A 177 39.76 -41.20 2.41
N LYS A 178 39.32 -40.73 3.58
CA LYS A 178 40.03 -40.92 4.86
C LYS A 178 40.20 -42.40 5.20
N LYS A 179 39.19 -43.24 4.94
CA LYS A 179 39.26 -44.69 5.14
C LYS A 179 40.27 -45.34 4.19
N GLN A 180 40.27 -44.95 2.91
CA GLN A 180 41.24 -45.45 1.93
C GLN A 180 42.68 -45.10 2.30
N VAL A 181 42.96 -43.85 2.67
CA VAL A 181 44.30 -43.42 3.09
C VAL A 181 44.77 -44.20 4.33
N ARG A 182 43.90 -44.44 5.30
CA ARG A 182 44.22 -45.27 6.48
C ARG A 182 44.56 -46.71 6.09
N PHE A 183 43.81 -47.30 5.16
CA PHE A 183 44.05 -48.65 4.67
C PHE A 183 45.42 -48.74 3.97
N LEU A 184 45.70 -47.81 3.06
CA LEU A 184 46.99 -47.74 2.36
C LEU A 184 48.17 -47.57 3.34
N LYS A 185 48.05 -46.69 4.34
CA LYS A 185 49.09 -46.52 5.37
C LYS A 185 49.38 -47.81 6.14
N LYS A 186 48.35 -48.59 6.50
CA LYS A 186 48.54 -49.88 7.18
C LYS A 186 49.28 -50.89 6.29
N ASN A 187 48.91 -50.98 5.02
CA ASN A 187 49.55 -51.90 4.08
C ASN A 187 51.02 -51.54 3.79
N VAL A 188 51.34 -50.25 3.68
CA VAL A 188 52.74 -49.81 3.52
C VAL A 188 53.58 -50.16 4.76
N LEU A 189 53.04 -49.96 5.96
CA LEU A 189 53.73 -50.32 7.21
C LEU A 189 53.93 -51.83 7.39
N SER A 190 53.03 -52.67 6.86
CA SER A 190 53.23 -54.13 6.88
C SER A 190 54.27 -54.60 5.86
N VAL A 191 54.40 -53.92 4.71
CA VAL A 191 55.42 -54.24 3.70
C VAL A 191 56.82 -53.79 4.13
N SER A 192 56.96 -52.68 4.86
CA SER A 192 58.26 -52.24 5.40
C SER A 192 58.76 -53.01 6.63
N ARG A 193 57.97 -53.95 7.18
CA ARG A 193 58.34 -54.76 8.37
C ARG A 193 58.64 -56.23 8.05
N GLY A 194 58.47 -56.67 6.81
CA GLY A 194 58.92 -57.97 6.30
C GLY A 194 60.18 -57.79 5.47
#